data_AF-A0A0R3Q129-F1
#
_entry.id   AF-A0A0R3Q129-F1
#
_cell.length_a   1.000
_cell.length_b   1.000
_cell.length_c   1.000
_cell.angle_alpha   90.00
_cell.angle_beta   90.00
_cell.angle_gamma   90.00
#
_symmetry.space_group_name_H-M   'P 1'
#
loop_
_entity.id
_entity.type
_entity.pdbx_description
1 polymer ?
#
loop_
_entity_poly.entity_id
_entity_poly.type
_entity_poly.pdbx_seq_one_letter_code
_entity_poly.pdbx_strand_id
1 'polypeptide(L)'
;MFDDFDKACGKIGLRLNLTKMMFVKNGLVSHAPFTLNGTYTSECSSYIYLGRKINMMNDLAPELSRRKRAVWRVFKSIEDVVRRSKNTRLCAHLFDSTVLPALTYASEIWSLRKQDERPLSVIERTVDRTMLGVSRSTQVWDGIRSSELRQRSKVKDAVLYAKQSKTRGPDM
;
A
#
# COMPACT_ATOMS: atom_id res chain seq x y z
N MET A 1 -10.83 21.71 23.30
CA MET A 1 -9.72 20.82 22.86
C MET A 1 -9.04 21.32 21.59
N PHE A 2 -9.70 21.35 20.41
CA PHE A 2 -9.05 21.84 19.19
C PHE A 2 -8.88 23.36 19.15
N ASP A 3 -9.83 24.14 19.67
CA ASP A 3 -9.64 25.60 19.81
C ASP A 3 -8.46 25.91 20.77
N ASP A 4 -8.29 25.09 21.81
CA ASP A 4 -7.16 25.23 22.75
C ASP A 4 -5.83 24.85 22.08
N PHE A 5 -5.84 23.84 21.21
CA PHE A 5 -4.68 23.48 20.39
C PHE A 5 -4.32 24.59 19.40
N ASP A 6 -5.29 25.18 18.70
CA ASP A 6 -5.07 26.32 17.79
C ASP A 6 -4.49 27.52 18.55
N LYS A 7 -5.04 27.85 19.72
CA LYS A 7 -4.50 28.89 20.61
C LYS A 7 -3.06 28.59 21.03
N ALA A 8 -2.75 27.33 21.37
CA ALA A 8 -1.39 26.94 21.74
C ALA A 8 -0.42 27.04 20.56
N CYS A 9 -0.82 26.63 19.35
CA CYS A 9 -0.06 26.85 18.12
C CYS A 9 0.20 28.34 17.87
N GLY A 10 -0.81 29.18 18.11
CA GLY A 10 -0.68 30.64 17.98
C GLY A 10 0.41 31.24 18.87
N LYS A 11 0.63 30.69 20.08
CA LYS A 11 1.71 31.14 20.99
C LYS A 11 3.12 30.94 20.42
N ILE A 12 3.29 29.99 19.51
CA ILE A 12 4.55 29.71 18.82
C ILE A 12 4.56 30.20 17.36
N GLY A 13 3.59 31.05 16.98
CA GLY A 13 3.51 31.63 15.63
C GLY A 13 2.95 30.70 14.55
N LEU A 14 2.37 29.55 14.93
CA LEU A 14 1.71 28.63 13.99
C LEU A 14 0.20 28.85 13.96
N ARG A 15 -0.43 28.50 12.84
CA ARG A 15 -1.91 28.52 12.68
C ARG A 15 -2.38 27.23 12.01
N LEU A 16 -3.55 26.75 12.41
CA LEU A 16 -4.15 25.59 11.76
C LEU A 16 -4.60 25.93 10.33
N ASN A 17 -4.30 25.04 9.39
CA ASN A 17 -4.80 25.14 8.04
C ASN A 17 -6.14 24.40 7.92
N LEU A 18 -7.23 25.13 8.09
CA LEU A 18 -8.59 24.58 8.05
C LEU A 18 -8.97 23.97 6.69
N THR A 19 -8.34 24.42 5.59
CA THR A 19 -8.61 23.86 4.25
C THR A 19 -7.99 22.48 4.03
N LYS A 20 -6.88 22.17 4.73
CA LYS A 20 -6.23 20.85 4.68
C LYS A 20 -6.73 19.90 5.78
N MET A 21 -7.38 20.43 6.81
CA MET A 21 -7.91 19.68 7.92
C MET A 21 -9.23 19.02 7.52
N MET A 22 -9.31 17.71 7.69
CA MET A 22 -10.55 16.96 7.54
C MET A 22 -10.78 16.13 8.80
N PHE A 23 -12.03 16.03 9.22
CA PHE A 23 -12.45 15.13 10.27
C PHE A 23 -12.89 13.80 9.68
N VAL A 24 -12.42 12.73 10.30
CA VAL A 24 -13.00 11.40 10.10
C VAL A 24 -13.78 11.11 11.39
N LYS A 25 -15.08 10.77 11.30
CA LYS A 25 -15.93 10.47 12.47
C LYS A 25 -16.26 8.97 12.56
N ASN A 26 -16.10 8.40 13.76
CA ASN A 26 -16.54 7.03 14.03
C ASN A 26 -18.03 7.04 14.38
N GLY A 27 -18.71 5.89 14.30
CA GLY A 27 -20.14 5.76 14.62
C GLY A 27 -20.52 6.09 16.08
N LEU A 28 -19.53 6.32 16.95
CA LEU A 28 -19.72 6.77 18.33
C LEU A 28 -19.80 8.30 18.45
N VAL A 29 -19.44 9.04 17.41
CA VAL A 29 -19.43 10.50 17.39
C VAL A 29 -20.74 10.99 16.81
N SER A 30 -21.35 12.01 17.45
CA SER A 30 -22.57 12.64 16.96
C SER A 30 -22.44 13.08 15.49
N HIS A 31 -23.52 12.91 14.73
CA HIS A 31 -23.63 13.42 13.36
C HIS A 31 -23.66 14.95 13.27
N ALA A 32 -23.63 15.66 14.40
CA ALA A 32 -23.55 17.11 14.42
C ALA A 32 -22.31 17.63 13.64
N PRO A 33 -22.44 18.70 12.84
CA PRO A 33 -21.32 19.33 12.17
C PRO A 33 -20.25 19.77 13.18
N PHE A 34 -18.98 19.54 12.86
CA PHE A 34 -17.88 20.02 13.69
C PHE A 34 -17.48 21.42 13.25
N THR A 35 -17.42 22.35 14.21
CA THR A 35 -16.96 23.72 13.98
C THR A 35 -15.69 23.99 14.78
N LEU A 36 -14.74 24.70 14.16
CA LEU A 36 -13.50 25.16 14.77
C LEU A 36 -13.40 26.66 14.56
N ASN A 37 -13.24 27.46 15.63
CA ASN A 37 -13.30 28.93 15.56
C ASN A 37 -14.52 29.46 14.76
N GLY A 38 -15.69 28.82 14.88
CA GLY A 38 -16.91 29.20 14.15
C GLY A 38 -16.94 28.81 12.66
N THR A 39 -15.89 28.17 12.14
CA THR A 39 -15.83 27.68 10.75
C THR A 39 -16.16 26.19 10.68
N TYR A 40 -17.01 25.78 9.74
CA TYR A 40 -17.29 24.37 9.49
C TYR A 40 -16.06 23.65 8.95
N THR A 41 -15.68 22.56 9.61
CA THR A 41 -14.58 21.73 9.12
C THR A 41 -15.12 20.59 8.28
N SER A 42 -14.43 20.28 7.17
CA SER A 42 -14.86 19.23 6.25
C SER A 42 -14.78 17.84 6.90
N GLU A 43 -15.77 17.00 6.59
CA GLU A 43 -15.82 15.60 7.04
C GLU A 43 -15.49 14.66 5.86
N CYS A 44 -14.74 13.59 6.10
CA CYS A 44 -14.46 12.56 5.09
C CYS A 44 -14.53 11.14 5.69
N SER A 45 -14.84 10.17 4.83
CA SER A 45 -14.91 8.74 5.22
C SER A 45 -13.55 8.04 5.23
N SER A 46 -12.56 8.64 4.55
CA SER A 46 -11.19 8.12 4.49
C SER A 46 -10.20 9.22 4.15
N TYR A 47 -9.00 9.12 4.71
CA TYR A 47 -7.92 10.10 4.55
C TYR A 47 -6.61 9.40 4.20
N ILE A 48 -5.75 10.05 3.41
CA ILE A 48 -4.41 9.53 3.12
C ILE A 48 -3.42 10.25 4.03
N TYR A 49 -2.91 9.55 5.03
CA TYR A 49 -1.91 10.08 5.96
C TYR A 49 -0.58 9.38 5.73
N LEU A 50 0.49 10.16 5.53
CA LEU A 50 1.85 9.66 5.25
C LEU A 50 1.92 8.57 4.17
N GLY A 51 1.03 8.70 3.18
CA GLY A 51 0.94 7.76 2.07
C GLY A 51 0.22 6.44 2.40
N ARG A 52 -0.42 6.26 3.56
CA ARG A 52 -1.38 5.18 3.84
C ARG A 52 -2.80 5.72 3.82
N LYS A 53 -3.72 5.03 3.12
CA LYS A 53 -5.15 5.32 3.23
C LYS A 53 -5.70 4.73 4.53
N ILE A 54 -6.33 5.56 5.34
CA ILE A 54 -6.95 5.23 6.63
C ILE A 54 -8.45 5.50 6.50
N ASN A 55 -9.26 4.65 7.13
CA ASN A 55 -10.70 4.83 7.28
C ASN A 55 -11.10 4.45 8.72
N MET A 56 -12.35 4.71 9.09
CA MET A 56 -12.80 4.44 10.48
C MET A 56 -12.88 2.99 10.87
N MET A 57 -13.13 2.10 9.91
CA MET A 57 -13.13 0.67 10.19
C MET A 57 -11.72 0.07 10.23
N ASN A 58 -10.68 0.92 10.06
CA ASN A 58 -9.29 0.52 9.85
C ASN A 58 -9.16 -0.58 8.78
N ASP A 59 -10.04 -0.57 7.77
CA ASP A 59 -10.05 -1.58 6.72
C ASP A 59 -8.89 -1.37 5.75
N LEU A 60 -8.17 -2.46 5.49
CA LEU A 60 -6.97 -2.49 4.67
C LEU A 60 -7.30 -2.62 3.17
N ALA A 61 -8.48 -3.12 2.80
CA ALA A 61 -8.86 -3.33 1.41
C ALA A 61 -8.77 -2.08 0.50
N PRO A 62 -9.22 -0.87 0.92
CA PRO A 62 -9.09 0.31 0.08
C PRO A 62 -7.64 0.78 -0.09
N GLU A 63 -6.78 0.54 0.89
CA GLU A 63 -5.35 0.81 0.78
C GLU A 63 -4.68 -0.19 -0.18
N LEU A 64 -4.93 -1.49 -0.04
CA LEU A 64 -4.42 -2.51 -0.96
C LEU A 64 -4.89 -2.27 -2.40
N SER A 65 -6.12 -1.83 -2.59
CA SER A 65 -6.64 -1.46 -3.91
C SER A 65 -5.86 -0.30 -4.53
N ARG A 66 -5.49 0.70 -3.71
CA ARG A 66 -4.66 1.83 -4.15
C ARG A 66 -3.23 1.40 -4.48
N ARG A 67 -2.62 0.57 -3.64
CA ARG A 67 -1.29 -0.01 -3.85
C ARG A 67 -1.23 -0.87 -5.09
N LYS A 68 -2.22 -1.73 -5.30
CA LYS A 68 -2.38 -2.53 -6.52
C LYS A 68 -2.34 -1.65 -7.76
N ARG A 69 -3.09 -0.53 -7.77
CA ARG A 69 -3.05 0.43 -8.89
C ARG A 69 -1.67 1.07 -9.09
N ALA A 70 -1.00 1.46 -8.00
CA ALA A 70 0.35 2.03 -8.08
C ALA A 70 1.35 1.02 -8.65
N VAL A 71 1.31 -0.22 -8.15
CA VAL A 71 2.09 -1.35 -8.66
C VAL A 71 1.85 -1.58 -10.14
N TRP A 72 0.59 -1.60 -10.60
CA TRP A 72 0.33 -1.79 -12.03
C TRP A 72 0.95 -0.71 -12.91
N ARG A 73 0.98 0.55 -12.46
CA ARG A 73 1.65 1.63 -13.22
C ARG A 73 3.16 1.39 -13.30
N VAL A 74 3.79 1.09 -12.17
CA VAL A 74 5.24 0.82 -12.12
C VAL A 74 5.56 -0.42 -12.96
N PHE A 75 4.79 -1.49 -12.79
CA PHE A 75 4.97 -2.73 -13.55
C PHE A 75 4.83 -2.51 -15.06
N LYS A 76 3.83 -1.73 -15.50
CA LYS A 76 3.66 -1.40 -16.92
C LYS A 76 4.86 -0.65 -17.50
N SER A 77 5.53 0.19 -16.72
CA SER A 77 6.72 0.90 -17.19
C SER A 77 7.94 -0.01 -17.42
N ILE A 78 8.01 -1.15 -16.71
CA ILE A 78 9.14 -2.09 -16.80
C ILE A 78 8.80 -3.39 -17.57
N GLU A 79 7.53 -3.60 -17.91
CA GLU A 79 7.01 -4.86 -18.46
C GLU A 79 7.77 -5.28 -19.74
N ASP A 80 8.01 -4.34 -20.65
CA ASP A 80 8.68 -4.66 -21.92
C ASP A 80 10.15 -5.04 -21.71
N VAL A 81 10.84 -4.39 -20.75
CA VAL A 81 12.23 -4.74 -20.37
C VAL A 81 12.27 -6.13 -19.76
N VAL A 82 11.35 -6.42 -18.82
CA VAL A 82 11.26 -7.73 -18.16
C VAL A 82 10.96 -8.84 -19.17
N ARG A 83 10.07 -8.59 -20.13
CA ARG A 83 9.67 -9.59 -21.14
C ARG A 83 10.77 -9.88 -22.16
N ARG A 84 11.58 -8.89 -22.52
CA ARG A 84 12.70 -9.06 -23.47
C ARG A 84 13.94 -9.67 -22.82
N SER A 85 14.10 -9.45 -21.52
CA SER A 85 15.24 -9.95 -20.76
C SER A 85 15.11 -11.44 -20.47
N LYS A 86 16.11 -12.23 -20.89
CA LYS A 86 16.25 -13.63 -20.48
C LYS A 86 16.93 -13.78 -19.11
N ASN A 87 17.44 -12.69 -18.53
CA ASN A 87 18.16 -12.72 -17.26
C ASN A 87 17.17 -12.58 -16.10
N THR A 88 16.78 -13.70 -15.52
CA THR A 88 15.85 -13.76 -14.38
C THR A 88 16.36 -12.98 -13.16
N ARG A 89 17.69 -12.94 -12.94
CA ARG A 89 18.28 -12.22 -11.79
C ARG A 89 18.15 -10.71 -11.95
N LEU A 90 18.38 -10.19 -13.17
CA LEU A 90 18.16 -8.77 -13.48
C LEU A 90 16.68 -8.41 -13.32
N CYS A 91 15.77 -9.26 -13.84
CA CYS A 91 14.34 -9.04 -13.70
C CYS A 91 13.88 -9.06 -12.22
N ALA A 92 14.42 -9.97 -11.42
CA ALA A 92 14.12 -10.04 -9.98
C ALA A 92 14.61 -8.79 -9.25
N HIS A 93 15.82 -8.32 -9.58
CA HIS A 93 16.35 -7.08 -9.01
C HIS A 93 15.49 -5.86 -9.40
N LEU A 94 15.09 -5.75 -10.67
CA LEU A 94 14.20 -4.67 -11.14
C LEU A 94 12.87 -4.68 -10.39
N PHE A 95 12.28 -5.85 -10.17
CA PHE A 95 11.05 -5.98 -9.41
C PHE A 95 11.24 -5.57 -7.94
N ASP A 96 12.24 -6.14 -7.28
CA ASP A 96 12.53 -5.91 -5.86
C ASP A 96 12.85 -4.43 -5.57
N SER A 97 13.43 -3.71 -6.54
CA SER A 97 13.78 -2.29 -6.39
C SER A 97 12.67 -1.32 -6.75
N THR A 98 11.69 -1.72 -7.57
CA THR A 98 10.65 -0.78 -8.07
C THR A 98 9.24 -1.14 -7.61
N VAL A 99 8.81 -2.39 -7.80
CA VAL A 99 7.44 -2.81 -7.53
C VAL A 99 7.24 -3.16 -6.07
N LEU A 100 8.21 -3.86 -5.46
CA LEU A 100 8.11 -4.24 -4.05
C LEU A 100 7.96 -3.01 -3.13
N PRO A 101 8.74 -1.92 -3.25
CA PRO A 101 8.54 -0.72 -2.43
C PRO A 101 7.18 -0.05 -2.68
N ALA A 102 6.74 0.03 -3.95
CA ALA A 102 5.43 0.60 -4.28
C ALA A 102 4.28 -0.19 -3.62
N LEU A 103 4.44 -1.51 -3.51
CA LEU A 103 3.48 -2.41 -2.90
C LEU A 103 3.50 -2.30 -1.37
N THR A 104 4.68 -2.34 -0.74
CA THR A 104 4.84 -2.54 0.72
C THR A 104 5.13 -1.26 1.50
N TYR A 105 5.17 -0.09 0.87
CA TYR A 105 5.35 1.16 1.60
C TYR A 105 4.24 1.37 2.65
N ALA A 106 4.64 1.76 3.86
CA ALA A 106 3.80 1.84 5.07
C ALA A 106 3.19 0.50 5.55
N SER A 107 3.77 -0.65 5.16
CA SER A 107 3.32 -1.98 5.60
C SER A 107 3.51 -2.24 7.09
N GLU A 108 4.44 -1.53 7.74
CA GLU A 108 4.64 -1.53 9.20
C GLU A 108 3.34 -1.26 9.97
N ILE A 109 2.50 -0.39 9.41
CA ILE A 109 1.24 0.07 10.02
C ILE A 109 0.04 -0.77 9.56
N TRP A 110 0.26 -1.87 8.82
CA TRP A 110 -0.83 -2.73 8.35
C TRP A 110 -1.20 -3.81 9.36
N SER A 111 -2.48 -3.92 9.68
CA SER A 111 -3.03 -5.10 10.36
C SER A 111 -3.36 -6.19 9.33
N LEU A 112 -2.32 -6.83 8.77
CA LEU A 112 -2.46 -7.90 7.78
C LEU A 112 -3.22 -9.10 8.34
N ARG A 113 -4.43 -9.37 7.84
CA ARG A 113 -5.18 -10.60 8.08
C ARG A 113 -4.97 -11.57 6.91
N LYS A 114 -5.28 -12.86 7.08
CA LYS A 114 -5.16 -13.87 6.00
C LYS A 114 -5.91 -13.48 4.73
N GLN A 115 -7.07 -12.84 4.84
CA GLN A 115 -7.84 -12.37 3.68
C GLN A 115 -7.12 -11.28 2.87
N ASP A 116 -6.28 -10.50 3.54
CA ASP A 116 -5.53 -9.37 2.96
C ASP A 116 -4.24 -9.85 2.25
N GLU A 117 -3.79 -11.07 2.51
CA GLU A 117 -2.63 -11.70 1.84
C GLU A 117 -2.96 -12.14 0.41
N ARG A 118 -4.22 -12.52 0.15
CA ARG A 118 -4.64 -13.01 -1.18
C ARG A 118 -4.46 -11.94 -2.27
N PRO A 119 -4.87 -10.66 -2.10
CA PRO A 119 -4.57 -9.60 -3.05
C PRO A 119 -3.09 -9.42 -3.36
N LEU A 120 -2.21 -9.52 -2.34
CA LEU A 120 -0.76 -9.41 -2.50
C LEU A 120 -0.22 -10.58 -3.35
N SER A 121 -0.62 -11.81 -3.00
CA SER A 121 -0.21 -13.02 -3.73
C SER A 121 -0.65 -13.01 -5.20
N VAL A 122 -1.79 -12.40 -5.53
CA VAL A 122 -2.27 -12.29 -6.93
C VAL A 122 -1.36 -11.38 -7.77
N ILE A 123 -0.86 -10.30 -7.18
CA ILE A 123 0.07 -9.39 -7.84
C ILE A 123 1.38 -10.13 -8.12
N GLU A 124 1.93 -10.80 -7.11
CA GLU A 124 3.20 -11.51 -7.21
C GLU A 124 3.16 -12.66 -8.23
N ARG A 125 2.10 -13.47 -8.23
CA ARG A 125 1.94 -14.52 -9.26
C ARG A 125 1.91 -13.97 -10.67
N THR A 126 1.42 -12.74 -10.86
CA THR A 126 1.41 -12.13 -12.20
C THR A 126 2.80 -11.70 -12.62
N VAL A 127 3.56 -11.14 -11.69
CA VAL A 127 4.96 -10.78 -11.88
C VAL A 127 5.79 -12.02 -12.18
N ASP A 128 5.69 -13.07 -11.36
CA ASP A 128 6.44 -14.32 -11.53
C ASP A 128 6.21 -14.90 -12.92
N ARG A 129 4.95 -14.95 -13.37
CA ARG A 129 4.57 -15.41 -14.71
C ARG A 129 5.21 -14.57 -15.81
N THR A 130 5.13 -13.26 -15.72
CA THR A 130 5.72 -12.37 -16.74
C THR A 130 7.23 -12.49 -16.78
N MET A 131 7.90 -12.59 -15.62
CA MET A 131 9.36 -12.76 -15.54
C MET A 131 9.83 -14.09 -16.11
N LEU A 132 9.04 -15.15 -15.96
CA LEU A 132 9.38 -16.48 -16.46
C LEU A 132 8.88 -16.72 -17.90
N GLY A 133 8.18 -15.76 -18.50
CA GLY A 133 7.55 -15.92 -19.81
C GLY A 133 6.44 -16.98 -19.83
N VAL A 134 5.87 -17.31 -18.67
CA VAL A 134 4.85 -18.36 -18.53
C VAL A 134 3.47 -17.72 -18.57
N SER A 135 2.69 -18.05 -19.60
CA SER A 135 1.29 -17.62 -19.68
C SER A 135 0.42 -18.35 -18.64
N ARG A 136 -0.76 -17.81 -18.33
CA ARG A 136 -1.68 -18.47 -17.39
C ARG A 136 -2.19 -19.82 -17.92
N SER A 137 -2.41 -19.94 -19.24
CA SER A 137 -2.83 -21.20 -19.86
C SER A 137 -1.72 -22.23 -19.82
N THR A 138 -0.48 -21.83 -20.16
CA THR A 138 0.72 -22.68 -20.06
C THR A 138 0.90 -23.19 -18.64
N GLN A 139 0.79 -22.31 -17.63
CA GLN A 139 0.90 -22.71 -16.24
C GLN A 139 -0.09 -23.81 -15.85
N VAL A 140 -1.34 -23.70 -16.30
CA VAL A 140 -2.41 -24.67 -15.98
C VAL A 140 -2.20 -25.98 -16.72
N TRP A 141 -1.86 -25.91 -18.01
CA TRP A 141 -1.65 -27.07 -18.87
C TRP A 141 -0.43 -27.89 -18.42
N ASP A 142 0.66 -27.23 -18.06
CA ASP A 142 1.88 -27.85 -17.54
C ASP A 142 1.77 -28.24 -16.04
N GLY A 143 0.65 -27.92 -15.38
CA GLY A 143 0.46 -28.24 -13.95
C GLY A 143 1.41 -27.50 -12.99
N ILE A 144 2.00 -26.36 -13.40
CA ILE A 144 3.03 -25.65 -12.64
C ILE A 144 2.41 -24.98 -11.40
N ARG A 145 2.89 -25.37 -10.22
CA ARG A 145 2.42 -24.82 -8.94
C ARG A 145 2.88 -23.37 -8.76
N SER A 146 2.10 -22.57 -8.05
CA SER A 146 2.49 -21.18 -7.74
C SER A 146 3.77 -21.10 -6.90
N SER A 147 4.01 -22.09 -6.03
CA SER A 147 5.26 -22.20 -5.26
C SER A 147 6.48 -22.44 -6.15
N GLU A 148 6.29 -23.14 -7.26
CA GLU A 148 7.36 -23.41 -8.22
C GLU A 148 7.71 -22.17 -9.03
N LEU A 149 6.71 -21.39 -9.45
CA LEU A 149 6.94 -20.08 -10.06
C LEU A 149 7.75 -19.16 -9.15
N ARG A 150 7.41 -19.11 -7.85
CA ARG A 150 8.16 -18.34 -6.85
C ARG A 150 9.62 -18.78 -6.73
N GLN A 151 9.85 -20.10 -6.68
CA GLN A 151 11.20 -20.65 -6.57
C GLN A 151 12.05 -20.32 -7.81
N ARG A 152 11.44 -20.35 -8.99
CA ARG A 152 12.09 -20.03 -10.26
C ARG A 152 12.36 -18.54 -10.43
N SER A 153 11.43 -17.67 -10.02
CA SER A 153 11.55 -16.21 -10.19
C SER A 153 12.56 -15.57 -9.22
N LYS A 154 12.75 -16.16 -8.03
CA LYS A 154 13.63 -15.67 -6.95
C LYS A 154 13.31 -14.24 -6.47
N VAL A 155 12.10 -13.78 -6.75
CA VAL A 155 11.58 -12.49 -6.28
C VAL A 155 11.30 -12.56 -4.79
N LYS A 156 11.52 -11.45 -4.06
CA LYS A 156 11.16 -11.38 -2.64
C LYS A 156 9.65 -11.50 -2.45
N ASP A 157 9.26 -12.32 -1.49
CA ASP A 157 7.85 -12.45 -1.11
C ASP A 157 7.39 -11.19 -0.36
N ALA A 158 6.46 -10.46 -0.95
CA ALA A 158 5.87 -9.24 -0.47
C ALA A 158 5.06 -9.42 0.81
N VAL A 159 4.43 -10.59 1.02
CA VAL A 159 3.71 -10.90 2.26
C VAL A 159 4.72 -11.08 3.40
N LEU A 160 5.78 -11.85 3.17
CA LEU A 160 6.88 -12.01 4.13
C LEU A 160 7.57 -10.67 4.39
N TYR A 161 7.86 -9.89 3.34
CA TYR A 161 8.46 -8.58 3.46
C TYR A 161 7.60 -7.63 4.31
N ALA A 162 6.29 -7.57 4.05
CA ALA A 162 5.35 -6.74 4.81
C ALA A 162 5.16 -7.21 6.26
N LYS A 163 5.40 -8.49 6.57
CA LYS A 163 5.41 -8.99 7.96
C LYS A 163 6.72 -8.65 8.67
N GLN A 164 7.84 -8.76 7.97
CA GLN A 164 9.18 -8.46 8.49
C GLN A 164 9.45 -6.96 8.68
N SER A 165 8.79 -6.10 7.90
CA SER A 165 8.91 -4.65 8.07
C SER A 165 8.50 -4.21 9.48
N LYS A 166 7.58 -4.92 10.13
CA LYS A 166 7.19 -4.66 11.53
C LYS A 166 8.29 -4.94 12.55
N THR A 167 9.20 -5.85 12.24
CA THR A 167 10.28 -6.27 13.15
C THR A 167 11.59 -5.56 12.88
N ARG A 168 11.70 -4.90 11.71
CA ARG A 168 12.80 -4.01 11.40
C ARG A 168 12.46 -2.66 12.01
N GLY A 169 13.14 -2.26 13.08
CA GLY A 169 13.11 -0.87 13.52
C GLY A 169 13.57 0.05 12.39
N PRO A 170 13.39 1.37 12.50
CA PRO A 170 13.86 2.31 11.49
C PRO A 170 15.39 2.30 11.48
N ASP A 171 15.97 1.44 10.65
CA ASP A 171 17.34 1.60 10.19
C ASP A 171 17.32 2.73 9.17
N MET A 172 17.38 3.96 9.68
CA MET A 172 17.64 5.20 8.94
C MET A 172 19.08 5.63 9.19
#